data_AF-A0A1C5QFY1-F1
#
_entry.id   AF-A0A1C5QFY1-F1
#
_cell.length_a   1.000
_cell.length_b   1.000
_cell.length_c   1.000
_cell.angle_alpha   90.00
_cell.angle_beta   90.00
_cell.angle_gamma   90.00
#
_symmetry.space_group_name_H-M   'P 1'
#
loop_
_entity.id
_entity.type
_entity.pdbx_description
1 polymer ?
#
loop_
_entity_poly.entity_id
_entity_poly.type
_entity_poly.pdbx_seq_one_letter_code
_entity_poly.pdbx_strand_id
1 'polypeptide(L)'
;MRNYYLKIREKFIPDIEAGNKTHEYRLASPDRASIKVGDTLVLISNQNKSVFIKTTIKSIKHFPGWQEALEENWQKDFKSLYSTMDEALKECYRFYPKREVDAYGINVYEIEPLKENLSDASILIDTNIIIKRESVNNVSFEVVKLFNWFAKKKNRIFVHKLSKEEIANYGNEEVKQAVLTKLNSYDELPSFSYIKDSFFEYIVSQFSKDRNSEIDNKLLKEVYDGNVDLLLTDDNLMLKKAEQLYLRDKVLTSAELLSRFEHSDPKNIEYKMLAVKLKDIAEVNLYSEFFDTLREDYGGIVFDNWFKKKARAKEKAYVFENELGIIQGFLYLKDEEPNETGYLQMTPALLPKRRLKVGTFKIDSTGFRLGERFLKIIFDNALKRGVDEIYVTLFENKRDDVKQLKELMERWGFCRHGYKDNGEIVLVKSLEKYDDSKTPKYNFPVIKENPKVFWLPIYPQYHTDLFPDMILKNEDMHLYEEKKAHRYALEKIYLSGLYKTDAQPGDIMMIYRTGESYPKKYSSVITGIAVIESITDTKSVDECLKLCKNRSVFEEKEIIEMHKKRPRVIKLIDYKPFVNKVTLEYLWQQGILNFPSGPQTFDTITEEQYENILKYGMER
;
A
#
# COMPACT_ATOMS: atom_id res chain seq x y z
N MET A 1 34.30 -8.31 11.50
CA MET A 1 33.60 -7.09 11.94
C MET A 1 32.74 -7.49 13.14
N ARG A 2 32.85 -6.81 14.29
CA ARG A 2 32.04 -7.14 15.47
C ARG A 2 30.86 -6.18 15.60
N ASN A 3 29.74 -6.69 16.11
CA ASN A 3 28.56 -5.90 16.42
C ASN A 3 28.60 -5.48 17.89
N TYR A 4 28.41 -4.19 18.16
CA TYR A 4 28.28 -3.65 19.52
C TYR A 4 26.91 -3.01 19.70
N TYR A 5 26.16 -3.49 20.70
CA TYR A 5 24.81 -3.06 20.99
C TYR A 5 24.82 -1.96 22.04
N LEU A 6 24.44 -0.73 21.66
CA LEU A 6 24.49 0.43 22.53
C LEU A 6 23.12 1.13 22.58
N LYS A 7 22.71 1.60 23.76
CA LYS A 7 21.49 2.39 23.89
C LYS A 7 21.71 3.83 23.46
N ILE A 8 20.78 4.39 22.68
CA ILE A 8 20.75 5.80 22.28
C ILE A 8 19.37 6.39 22.61
N ARG A 9 19.28 7.71 22.78
CA ARG A 9 17.96 8.36 22.88
C ARG A 9 17.32 8.41 21.49
N GLU A 10 16.05 8.03 21.39
CA GLU A 10 15.34 7.89 20.11
C GLU A 10 15.45 9.11 19.20
N LYS A 11 15.40 10.33 19.76
CA LYS A 11 15.49 11.60 19.03
C LYS A 11 16.73 11.75 18.15
N PHE A 12 17.81 11.01 18.40
CA PHE A 12 19.04 11.09 17.61
C PHE A 12 19.06 10.13 16.42
N ILE A 13 18.19 9.11 16.40
CA ILE A 13 18.18 8.10 15.33
C ILE A 13 17.84 8.72 13.96
N PRO A 14 16.81 9.58 13.82
CA PRO A 14 16.49 10.20 12.52
C PRO A 14 17.62 11.07 11.96
N ASP A 15 18.33 11.81 12.82
CA ASP A 15 19.45 12.65 12.39
C ASP A 15 20.67 11.82 11.96
N ILE A 16 20.90 10.67 12.59
CA ILE A 16 21.94 9.72 12.14
C ILE A 16 21.53 9.14 10.79
N GLU A 17 20.29 8.70 10.63
CA GLU A 17 19.77 8.13 9.37
C GLU A 17 19.87 9.11 8.20
N ALA A 18 19.54 10.39 8.43
CA ALA A 18 19.67 11.46 7.45
C ALA A 18 21.13 11.85 7.15
N GLY A 19 22.09 11.41 7.96
CA GLY A 19 23.50 11.81 7.87
C GLY A 19 23.78 13.21 8.41
N ASN A 20 22.82 13.80 9.13
CA ASN A 20 22.99 15.09 9.82
C ASN A 20 23.90 14.93 11.04
N LYS A 21 23.76 13.81 11.77
CA LYS A 21 24.64 13.41 12.87
C LYS A 21 25.62 12.35 12.41
N THR A 22 26.90 12.67 12.40
CA THR A 22 27.98 11.78 11.92
C THR A 22 28.92 11.31 13.01
N HIS A 23 28.74 11.73 14.26
CA HIS A 23 29.53 11.20 15.37
C HIS A 23 28.68 10.70 16.54
N GLU A 24 29.15 9.60 17.13
CA GLU A 24 28.61 9.03 18.36
C GLU A 24 29.62 9.20 19.51
N TYR A 25 29.15 9.69 20.64
CA TYR A 25 29.98 10.08 21.77
C TYR A 25 29.74 9.13 22.95
N ARG A 26 30.78 8.44 23.43
CA ARG A 26 30.67 7.51 24.56
C ARG A 26 31.83 7.68 25.53
N LEU A 27 31.57 7.43 26.81
CA LEU A 27 32.61 7.27 27.81
C LEU A 27 33.62 6.21 27.35
N ALA A 28 34.91 6.52 27.41
CA ALA A 28 35.99 5.62 27.00
C ALA A 28 36.30 4.55 28.07
N SER A 29 35.26 3.86 28.55
CA SER A 29 35.39 2.81 29.57
C SER A 29 36.11 1.57 29.02
N PRO A 30 36.73 0.75 29.90
CA PRO A 30 37.43 -0.47 29.49
C PRO A 30 36.59 -1.44 28.64
N ASP A 31 35.28 -1.49 28.90
CA ASP A 31 34.32 -2.34 28.16
C ASP A 31 34.25 -2.00 26.66
N ARG A 32 34.62 -0.77 26.30
CA ARG A 32 34.59 -0.24 24.93
C ARG A 32 35.98 -0.18 24.28
N ALA A 33 37.04 -0.57 25.00
CA ALA A 33 38.40 -0.61 24.46
C ALA A 33 38.59 -1.62 23.31
N SER A 34 37.66 -2.58 23.20
CA SER A 34 37.66 -3.59 22.14
C SER A 34 37.10 -3.11 20.80
N ILE A 35 36.41 -1.96 20.77
CA ILE A 35 35.79 -1.38 19.58
C ILE A 35 36.87 -0.86 18.63
N LYS A 36 36.80 -1.23 17.35
CA LYS A 36 37.78 -0.83 16.32
C LYS A 36 37.11 -0.14 15.14
N VAL A 37 37.92 0.58 14.37
CA VAL A 37 37.50 1.08 13.05
C VAL A 37 37.06 -0.10 12.18
N GLY A 38 35.94 0.09 11.49
CA GLY A 38 35.26 -0.93 10.71
C GLY A 38 34.20 -1.71 11.50
N ASP A 39 34.21 -1.74 12.84
CA ASP A 39 33.15 -2.42 13.60
C ASP A 39 31.79 -1.75 13.45
N THR A 40 30.73 -2.49 13.76
CA THR A 40 29.34 -2.03 13.63
C THR A 40 28.78 -1.65 14.99
N LEU A 41 28.24 -0.43 15.10
CA LEU A 41 27.43 -0.01 16.24
C LEU A 41 25.95 -0.20 15.91
N VAL A 42 25.27 -1.04 16.69
CA VAL A 42 23.81 -1.18 16.68
C VAL A 42 23.26 -0.26 17.77
N LEU A 43 22.80 0.93 17.36
CA LEU A 43 22.29 1.96 18.25
C LEU A 43 20.79 1.76 18.44
N ILE A 44 20.39 1.32 19.64
CA ILE A 44 19.02 0.92 19.97
C ILE A 44 18.35 2.01 20.80
N SER A 45 17.13 2.40 20.44
CA SER A 45 16.37 3.38 21.22
C SER A 45 16.17 2.89 22.66
N ASN A 46 16.38 3.81 23.60
CA ASN A 46 16.13 3.58 25.02
C ASN A 46 14.63 3.60 25.39
N GLN A 47 13.76 4.04 24.48
CA GLN A 47 12.30 4.08 24.66
C GLN A 47 11.63 2.88 24.00
N ASN A 48 12.01 2.56 22.77
CA ASN A 48 11.46 1.46 22.01
C ASN A 48 12.56 0.59 21.39
N LYS A 49 12.69 -0.66 21.86
CA LYS A 49 13.73 -1.57 21.37
C LYS A 49 13.59 -1.94 19.89
N SER A 50 12.42 -1.79 19.28
CA SER A 50 12.25 -2.05 17.84
C SER A 50 12.79 -0.92 16.96
N VAL A 51 13.09 0.24 17.54
CA VAL A 51 13.70 1.38 16.83
C VAL A 51 15.21 1.33 17.04
N PHE A 52 15.95 1.06 15.96
CA PHE A 52 17.41 1.00 15.99
C PHE A 52 18.01 1.44 14.66
N ILE A 53 19.30 1.78 14.67
CA ILE A 53 20.09 2.05 13.47
C ILE A 53 21.45 1.36 13.56
N LYS A 54 21.91 0.81 12.43
CA LYS A 54 23.26 0.22 12.32
C LYS A 54 24.19 1.21 11.63
N THR A 55 25.35 1.40 12.22
CA THR A 55 26.39 2.27 11.68
C THR A 55 27.73 1.59 11.69
N THR A 56 28.59 1.88 10.70
CA THR A 56 30.00 1.47 10.71
C THR A 56 30.87 2.58 11.24
N ILE A 57 31.93 2.21 11.97
CA ILE A 57 32.89 3.16 12.52
C ILE A 57 33.96 3.48 11.48
N LYS A 58 34.06 4.75 11.09
CA LYS A 58 35.05 5.25 10.11
C LYS A 58 36.35 5.68 10.78
N SER A 59 36.25 6.32 11.94
CA SER A 59 37.39 6.74 12.75
C SER A 59 37.02 6.80 14.23
N ILE A 60 38.03 6.76 15.10
CA ILE A 60 37.89 6.86 16.55
C ILE A 60 38.87 7.91 17.04
N LYS A 61 38.36 8.93 17.73
CA LYS A 61 39.18 9.95 18.41
C LYS A 61 38.89 9.93 19.90
N HIS A 62 39.92 10.15 20.70
CA HIS A 62 39.84 10.19 22.15
C HIS A 62 40.04 11.63 22.66
N PHE A 63 39.21 12.05 23.61
CA PHE A 63 39.25 13.38 24.21
C PHE A 63 39.18 13.31 25.73
N PRO A 64 39.84 14.24 26.45
CA PRO A 64 39.85 14.25 27.91
C PRO A 64 38.48 14.60 28.51
N GLY A 65 37.62 15.33 27.80
CA GLY A 65 36.33 15.77 28.29
C GLY A 65 35.30 16.04 27.20
N TRP A 66 34.09 16.44 27.62
CA TRP A 66 32.98 16.75 26.72
C TRP A 66 33.24 18.02 25.91
N GLN A 67 33.88 19.03 26.50
CA GLN A 67 34.12 20.31 25.84
C GLN A 67 34.99 20.14 24.61
N GLU A 68 36.12 19.45 24.75
CA GLU A 68 37.07 19.16 23.67
C GLU A 68 36.46 18.22 22.63
N ALA A 69 35.65 17.24 23.05
CA ALA A 69 34.99 16.31 22.14
C ALA A 69 33.97 17.01 21.22
N LEU A 70 33.27 18.04 21.73
CA LEU A 70 32.20 18.75 21.02
C LEU A 70 32.71 19.94 20.20
N GLU A 71 33.85 20.54 20.54
CA GLU A 71 34.34 21.80 19.98
C GLU A 71 34.32 21.84 18.44
N GLU A 72 34.80 20.79 17.78
CA GLU A 72 34.88 20.71 16.32
C GLU A 72 33.59 20.20 15.65
N ASN A 73 32.73 19.48 16.39
CA ASN A 73 31.67 18.65 15.80
C ASN A 73 30.24 19.06 16.19
N TRP A 74 30.06 19.94 17.19
CA TRP A 74 28.74 20.23 17.74
C TRP A 74 27.76 20.79 16.70
N GLN A 75 28.24 21.73 15.85
CA GLN A 75 27.40 22.40 14.86
C GLN A 75 26.81 21.42 13.85
N LYS A 76 27.52 20.32 13.58
CA LYS A 76 27.05 19.28 12.67
C LYS A 76 26.09 18.34 13.38
N ASP A 77 26.50 17.80 14.53
CA ASP A 77 25.80 16.70 15.18
C ASP A 77 24.60 17.09 16.06
N PHE A 78 24.48 18.36 16.44
CA PHE A 78 23.55 18.79 17.49
C PHE A 78 22.75 20.07 17.16
N LYS A 79 23.07 20.78 16.07
CA LYS A 79 22.40 22.05 15.70
C LYS A 79 20.91 21.90 15.38
N SER A 80 20.48 20.72 14.92
CA SER A 80 19.07 20.39 14.73
C SER A 80 18.27 20.37 16.03
N LEU A 81 18.94 20.15 17.17
CA LEU A 81 18.32 19.90 18.47
C LEU A 81 18.62 20.99 19.51
N TYR A 82 19.72 21.73 19.34
CA TYR A 82 20.21 22.73 20.29
C TYR A 82 20.67 23.99 19.56
N SER A 83 20.38 25.16 20.14
CA SER A 83 20.67 26.45 19.51
C SER A 83 22.12 26.91 19.78
N THR A 84 22.73 26.42 20.85
CA THR A 84 24.08 26.78 21.27
C THR A 84 24.91 25.57 21.73
N MET A 85 26.23 25.71 21.70
CA MET A 85 27.16 24.68 22.22
C MET A 85 26.96 24.43 23.72
N ASP A 86 26.65 25.48 24.50
CA ASP A 86 26.42 25.37 25.93
C ASP A 86 25.18 24.52 26.26
N GLU A 87 24.11 24.63 25.46
CA GLU A 87 22.92 23.80 25.59
C GLU A 87 23.23 22.32 25.29
N ALA A 88 24.01 22.05 24.24
CA ALA A 88 24.46 20.71 23.89
C ALA A 88 25.34 20.12 25.00
N LEU A 89 26.31 20.89 25.51
CA LEU A 89 27.17 20.50 26.63
C LEU A 89 26.36 20.18 27.89
N LYS A 90 25.39 21.04 28.25
CA LYS A 90 24.53 20.84 29.42
C LYS A 90 23.75 19.53 29.32
N GLU A 91 23.32 19.14 28.13
CA GLU A 91 22.73 17.82 27.93
C GLU A 91 23.77 16.70 28.04
N CYS A 92 24.94 16.87 27.39
CA CYS A 92 26.00 15.86 27.37
C CYS A 92 26.50 15.49 28.77
N TYR A 93 26.63 16.49 29.66
CA TYR A 93 27.00 16.29 31.07
C TYR A 93 25.99 15.46 31.87
N ARG A 94 24.78 15.22 31.36
CA ARG A 94 23.79 14.36 32.03
C ARG A 94 23.99 12.87 31.75
N PHE A 95 24.79 12.49 30.75
CA PHE A 95 24.94 11.07 30.36
C PHE A 95 25.91 10.30 31.26
N TYR A 96 26.97 10.95 31.74
CA TYR A 96 28.01 10.31 32.55
C TYR A 96 28.40 11.20 33.73
N PRO A 97 28.66 10.62 34.92
CA PRO A 97 29.16 11.37 36.07
C PRO A 97 30.52 12.02 35.76
N LYS A 98 30.73 13.25 36.25
CA LYS A 98 31.97 14.00 36.02
C LYS A 98 33.24 13.20 36.39
N ARG A 99 33.25 12.52 37.55
CA ARG A 99 34.38 11.69 37.99
C ARG A 99 34.80 10.62 36.98
N GLU A 100 33.85 10.08 36.22
CA GLU A 100 34.10 9.01 35.25
C GLU A 100 34.64 9.59 33.95
N VAL A 101 34.11 10.74 33.53
CA VAL A 101 34.65 11.49 32.39
C VAL A 101 36.08 11.94 32.69
N ASP A 102 36.36 12.47 33.89
CA ASP A 102 37.71 12.88 34.29
C ASP A 102 38.69 11.69 34.36
N ALA A 103 38.21 10.49 34.68
CA ALA A 103 39.03 9.28 34.79
C ALA A 103 39.29 8.59 33.44
N TYR A 104 38.29 8.58 32.55
CA TYR A 104 38.33 7.78 31.33
C TYR A 104 38.33 8.60 30.05
N GLY A 105 37.81 9.82 30.05
CA GLY A 105 37.59 10.64 28.85
C GLY A 105 36.42 10.17 27.98
N ILE A 106 36.29 10.78 26.81
CA ILE A 106 35.24 10.53 25.81
C ILE A 106 35.86 10.01 24.51
N ASN A 107 35.35 8.87 24.03
CA ASN A 107 35.59 8.40 22.68
C ASN A 107 34.50 8.95 21.74
N VAL A 108 34.95 9.55 20.65
CA VAL A 108 34.13 10.02 19.55
C VAL A 108 34.33 9.07 18.38
N TYR A 109 33.27 8.35 18.04
CA TYR A 109 33.22 7.47 16.88
C TYR A 109 32.64 8.24 15.72
N GLU A 110 33.39 8.42 14.64
CA GLU A 110 32.81 8.86 13.37
C GLU A 110 32.02 7.68 12.79
N ILE A 111 30.71 7.87 12.64
CA ILE A 111 29.76 6.84 12.26
C ILE A 111 29.18 7.13 10.88
N GLU A 112 29.02 6.07 10.09
CA GLU A 112 28.32 6.11 8.82
C GLU A 112 27.15 5.12 8.87
N PRO A 113 25.90 5.57 8.61
CA PRO A 113 24.76 4.67 8.51
C PRO A 113 24.98 3.61 7.45
N LEU A 114 24.75 2.34 7.80
CA LEU A 114 24.74 1.27 6.82
C LEU A 114 23.47 1.42 5.97
N LYS A 115 23.61 1.98 4.77
CA LYS A 115 22.52 2.11 3.81
C LYS A 115 22.40 0.85 2.97
N GLU A 116 21.21 0.28 2.90
CA GLU A 116 20.93 -0.89 2.06
C GLU A 116 20.65 -0.46 0.63
N ASN A 117 21.47 -0.94 -0.31
CA ASN A 117 21.17 -0.82 -1.74
C ASN A 117 20.51 -2.12 -2.23
N LEU A 118 19.18 -2.10 -2.34
CA LEU A 118 18.39 -3.25 -2.81
C LEU A 118 18.71 -3.68 -4.24
N SER A 119 19.26 -2.80 -5.08
CA SER A 119 19.50 -3.10 -6.50
C SER A 119 20.67 -4.07 -6.71
N ASP A 120 21.64 -4.08 -5.80
CA ASP A 120 22.85 -4.92 -5.90
C ASP A 120 22.94 -5.98 -4.77
N ALA A 121 21.90 -6.06 -3.92
CA ALA A 121 21.89 -6.95 -2.77
C ALA A 121 21.90 -8.44 -3.17
N SER A 122 22.68 -9.22 -2.43
CA SER A 122 22.65 -10.68 -2.42
C SER A 122 21.53 -11.19 -1.49
N ILE A 123 20.78 -12.18 -1.96
CA ILE A 123 19.55 -12.62 -1.29
C ILE A 123 19.64 -14.11 -1.03
N LEU A 124 19.64 -14.50 0.24
CA LEU A 124 19.47 -15.89 0.66
C LEU A 124 17.98 -16.21 0.75
N ILE A 125 17.57 -17.32 0.15
CA ILE A 125 16.17 -17.73 0.13
C ILE A 125 15.96 -18.93 1.04
N ASP A 126 14.95 -18.83 1.89
CA ASP A 126 14.48 -19.92 2.73
C ASP A 126 13.82 -21.05 1.91
N THR A 127 13.96 -22.28 2.38
CA THR A 127 13.41 -23.51 1.80
C THR A 127 11.92 -23.36 1.46
N ASN A 128 11.13 -22.77 2.37
CA ASN A 128 9.69 -22.58 2.21
C ASN A 128 9.31 -21.67 1.03
N ILE A 129 10.12 -20.65 0.74
CA ILE A 129 9.87 -19.71 -0.37
C ILE A 129 10.08 -20.42 -1.71
N ILE A 130 11.06 -21.32 -1.79
CA ILE A 130 11.33 -22.12 -2.98
C ILE A 130 10.18 -23.10 -3.21
N ILE A 131 9.72 -23.78 -2.16
CA ILE A 131 8.55 -24.67 -2.25
C ILE A 131 7.31 -23.91 -2.72
N LYS A 132 7.06 -22.70 -2.19
CA LYS A 132 5.96 -21.83 -2.64
C LYS A 132 6.10 -21.42 -4.10
N ARG A 133 7.31 -21.07 -4.57
CA ARG A 133 7.54 -20.72 -5.98
C ARG A 133 7.22 -21.89 -6.91
N GLU A 134 7.60 -23.10 -6.51
CA GLU A 134 7.57 -24.27 -7.40
C GLU A 134 6.31 -25.15 -7.27
N SER A 135 5.44 -24.85 -6.30
CA SER A 135 4.16 -25.54 -6.12
C SER A 135 3.22 -25.27 -7.28
N VAL A 136 2.58 -26.29 -7.84
CA VAL A 136 1.60 -26.13 -8.93
C VAL A 136 0.25 -25.59 -8.42
N ASN A 137 -0.06 -25.78 -7.13
CA ASN A 137 -1.38 -25.51 -6.55
C ASN A 137 -1.39 -24.31 -5.57
N ASN A 138 -0.24 -23.74 -5.21
CA ASN A 138 -0.13 -22.72 -4.17
C ASN A 138 1.02 -21.73 -4.44
N VAL A 139 1.05 -21.16 -5.64
CA VAL A 139 2.06 -20.16 -6.06
C VAL A 139 1.74 -18.82 -5.41
N SER A 140 2.63 -18.31 -4.55
CA SER A 140 2.51 -16.96 -4.00
C SER A 140 2.87 -15.91 -5.06
N PHE A 141 1.97 -14.94 -5.27
CA PHE A 141 2.13 -13.85 -6.23
C PHE A 141 3.33 -12.95 -5.88
N GLU A 142 3.53 -12.69 -4.60
CA GLU A 142 4.63 -11.89 -4.07
C GLU A 142 5.96 -12.53 -4.42
N VAL A 143 6.07 -13.85 -4.23
CA VAL A 143 7.26 -14.62 -4.61
C VAL A 143 7.51 -14.50 -6.11
N VAL A 144 6.49 -14.71 -6.97
CA VAL A 144 6.66 -14.57 -8.44
C VAL A 144 7.12 -13.17 -8.83
N LYS A 145 6.49 -12.12 -8.30
CA LYS A 145 6.87 -10.73 -8.56
C LYS A 145 8.27 -10.41 -8.06
N LEU A 146 8.64 -10.91 -6.88
CA LEU A 146 9.98 -10.75 -6.34
C LEU A 146 11.03 -11.35 -7.26
N PHE A 147 10.81 -12.57 -7.77
CA PHE A 147 11.73 -13.17 -8.73
C PHE A 147 11.83 -12.39 -10.05
N ASN A 148 10.74 -11.76 -10.51
CA ASN A 148 10.81 -10.83 -11.64
C ASN A 148 11.64 -9.58 -11.32
N TRP A 149 11.51 -9.05 -10.10
CA TRP A 149 12.35 -7.94 -9.64
C TRP A 149 13.82 -8.33 -9.54
N PHE A 150 14.12 -9.50 -8.98
CA PHE A 150 15.48 -10.02 -8.89
C PHE A 150 16.11 -10.16 -10.28
N ALA A 151 15.35 -10.65 -11.26
CA ALA A 151 15.80 -10.71 -12.65
C ALA A 151 16.01 -9.31 -13.26
N LYS A 152 15.05 -8.38 -13.07
CA LYS A 152 15.12 -7.00 -13.57
C LYS A 152 16.31 -6.22 -13.01
N LYS A 153 16.60 -6.40 -11.71
CA LYS A 153 17.67 -5.72 -10.97
C LYS A 153 18.99 -6.48 -11.00
N LYS A 154 18.99 -7.73 -11.49
CA LYS A 154 20.15 -8.63 -11.53
C LYS A 154 20.69 -8.95 -10.12
N ASN A 155 19.80 -9.08 -9.15
CA ASN A 155 20.16 -9.53 -7.79
C ASN A 155 20.71 -10.97 -7.84
N ARG A 156 21.69 -11.24 -6.97
CA ARG A 156 22.26 -12.59 -6.81
C ARG A 156 21.44 -13.37 -5.80
N ILE A 157 20.93 -14.52 -6.21
CA ILE A 157 20.05 -15.34 -5.39
C ILE A 157 20.81 -16.58 -4.95
N PHE A 158 20.84 -16.82 -3.64
CA PHE A 158 21.52 -17.94 -3.03
C PHE A 158 20.55 -18.88 -2.31
N VAL A 159 20.92 -20.15 -2.27
CA VAL A 159 20.31 -21.18 -1.42
C VAL A 159 21.37 -21.76 -0.50
N HIS A 160 20.99 -22.09 0.74
CA HIS A 160 21.93 -22.70 1.68
C HIS A 160 22.03 -24.22 1.45
N LYS A 161 23.22 -24.80 1.65
CA LYS A 161 23.45 -26.23 1.48
C LYS A 161 22.47 -27.10 2.28
N LEU A 162 22.19 -26.70 3.53
CA LEU A 162 21.30 -27.44 4.42
C LEU A 162 19.83 -27.43 3.96
N SER A 163 19.39 -26.38 3.26
CA SER A 163 18.05 -26.32 2.66
C SER A 163 17.89 -27.37 1.54
N LYS A 164 18.96 -27.66 0.79
CA LYS A 164 18.97 -28.75 -0.20
C LYS A 164 18.88 -30.12 0.49
N GLU A 165 19.61 -30.30 1.60
CA GLU A 165 19.57 -31.53 2.40
C GLU A 165 18.22 -31.75 3.09
N GLU A 166 17.53 -30.67 3.48
CA GLU A 166 16.18 -30.70 4.06
C GLU A 166 15.15 -31.22 3.05
N ILE A 167 15.15 -30.66 1.83
CA ILE A 167 14.25 -31.09 0.75
C ILE A 167 14.54 -32.53 0.31
N ALA A 168 15.80 -32.98 0.37
CA ALA A 168 16.17 -34.37 0.08
C ALA A 168 15.57 -35.40 1.05
N ASN A 169 15.00 -34.96 2.19
CA ASN A 169 14.32 -35.82 3.17
C ASN A 169 12.78 -35.70 3.12
N TYR A 170 12.21 -34.99 2.13
CA TYR A 170 10.76 -34.79 2.00
C TYR A 170 10.04 -36.05 1.49
N GLY A 171 8.86 -36.37 2.04
CA GLY A 171 8.21 -37.68 1.87
C GLY A 171 7.48 -37.95 0.56
N ASN A 172 7.29 -36.94 -0.31
CA ASN A 172 6.65 -37.11 -1.63
C ASN A 172 7.70 -37.07 -2.73
N GLU A 173 7.99 -38.23 -3.34
CA GLU A 173 9.15 -38.41 -4.22
C GLU A 173 9.02 -37.66 -5.56
N GLU A 174 7.81 -37.43 -6.08
CA GLU A 174 7.58 -36.65 -7.30
C GLU A 174 7.82 -35.15 -7.08
N VAL A 175 7.29 -34.59 -5.99
CA VAL A 175 7.49 -33.18 -5.62
C VAL A 175 8.96 -32.92 -5.28
N LYS A 176 9.58 -33.86 -4.56
CA LYS A 176 10.99 -33.80 -4.19
C LYS A 176 11.93 -33.77 -5.39
N GLN A 177 11.75 -34.66 -6.37
CA GLN A 177 12.60 -34.67 -7.58
C GLN A 177 12.43 -33.40 -8.42
N ALA A 178 11.20 -32.89 -8.53
CA ALA A 178 10.93 -31.63 -9.22
C ALA A 178 11.59 -30.43 -8.54
N VAL A 179 11.50 -30.32 -7.20
CA VAL A 179 12.09 -29.23 -6.43
C VAL A 179 13.62 -29.33 -6.39
N LEU A 180 14.20 -30.53 -6.22
CA LEU A 180 15.66 -30.73 -6.25
C LEU A 180 16.28 -30.38 -7.60
N THR A 181 15.63 -30.76 -8.71
CA THR A 181 16.11 -30.43 -10.07
C THR A 181 16.15 -28.92 -10.28
N LYS A 182 15.15 -28.19 -9.75
CA LYS A 182 15.07 -26.73 -9.86
C LYS A 182 15.96 -26.01 -8.86
N LEU A 183 16.22 -26.59 -7.69
CA LEU A 183 17.19 -26.08 -6.72
C LEU A 183 18.60 -25.96 -7.30
N ASN A 184 18.97 -26.83 -8.24
CA ASN A 184 20.24 -26.76 -8.96
C ASN A 184 20.37 -25.55 -9.89
N SER A 185 19.27 -24.82 -10.15
CA SER A 185 19.30 -23.58 -10.94
C SER A 185 19.68 -22.34 -10.12
N TYR A 186 19.75 -22.45 -8.78
CA TYR A 186 20.20 -21.37 -7.90
C TYR A 186 21.65 -21.57 -7.49
N ASP A 187 22.35 -20.47 -7.29
CA ASP A 187 23.70 -20.49 -6.74
C ASP A 187 23.65 -20.97 -5.28
N GLU A 188 24.56 -21.85 -4.89
CA GLU A 188 24.73 -22.22 -3.49
C GLU A 188 25.54 -21.14 -2.76
N LEU A 189 25.09 -20.74 -1.58
CA LEU A 189 25.85 -19.82 -0.74
C LEU A 189 27.21 -20.47 -0.39
N PRO A 190 28.35 -19.77 -0.60
CA PRO A 190 29.65 -20.31 -0.21
C PRO A 190 29.70 -20.66 1.27
N SER A 191 30.51 -21.65 1.64
CA SER A 191 30.70 -22.00 3.04
C SER A 191 31.69 -21.02 3.69
N PHE A 192 31.24 -20.38 4.78
CA PHE A 192 32.04 -19.47 5.57
C PHE A 192 32.41 -20.09 6.93
N SER A 193 33.48 -19.58 7.55
CA SER A 193 33.91 -20.05 8.86
C SER A 193 32.93 -19.61 9.95
N TYR A 194 32.48 -20.55 10.78
CA TYR A 194 31.58 -20.23 11.89
C TYR A 194 32.30 -19.44 12.97
N ILE A 195 31.89 -18.19 13.17
CA ILE A 195 32.37 -17.35 14.26
C ILE A 195 31.35 -17.40 15.39
N LYS A 196 31.76 -17.93 16.55
CA LYS A 196 30.89 -18.00 17.72
C LYS A 196 30.64 -16.59 18.29
N ASP A 197 29.38 -16.23 18.44
CA ASP A 197 28.94 -14.99 19.07
C ASP A 197 28.02 -15.29 20.24
N SER A 198 28.41 -14.89 21.46
CA SER A 198 27.68 -15.23 22.68
C SER A 198 26.27 -14.63 22.73
N PHE A 199 26.04 -13.47 22.10
CA PHE A 199 24.71 -12.86 22.06
C PHE A 199 23.80 -13.62 21.10
N PHE A 200 24.29 -13.94 19.91
CA PHE A 200 23.55 -14.76 18.95
C PHE A 200 23.14 -16.10 19.58
N GLU A 201 24.09 -16.82 20.16
CA GLU A 201 23.87 -18.12 20.81
C GLU A 201 22.86 -18.04 21.95
N TYR A 202 22.95 -16.97 22.76
CA TYR A 202 21.99 -16.72 23.83
C TYR A 202 20.57 -16.56 23.28
N ILE A 203 20.36 -15.73 22.25
CA ILE A 203 19.04 -15.47 21.68
C ILE A 203 18.45 -16.73 21.05
N VAL A 204 19.20 -17.43 20.19
CA VAL A 204 18.67 -18.64 19.53
C VAL A 204 18.40 -19.78 20.51
N SER A 205 19.12 -19.84 21.64
CA SER A 205 18.89 -20.84 22.70
C SER A 205 17.55 -20.68 23.43
N GLN A 206 16.88 -19.53 23.31
CA GLN A 206 15.56 -19.29 23.90
C GLN A 206 14.42 -19.95 23.10
N PHE A 207 14.71 -20.54 21.93
CA PHE A 207 13.73 -21.14 21.03
C PHE A 207 13.90 -22.67 20.94
N SER A 208 12.95 -23.35 20.30
CA SER A 208 12.99 -24.81 20.05
C SER A 208 14.31 -25.23 19.39
N LYS A 209 14.80 -26.44 19.69
CA LYS A 209 16.03 -27.04 19.15
C LYS A 209 15.76 -28.27 18.28
N ASP A 210 14.60 -28.32 17.65
CA ASP A 210 14.33 -29.33 16.63
C ASP A 210 15.18 -29.08 15.37
N ARG A 211 15.31 -30.12 14.54
CA ARG A 211 16.20 -30.11 13.37
C ARG A 211 15.93 -28.95 12.40
N ASN A 212 14.67 -28.54 12.25
CA ASN A 212 14.31 -27.40 11.40
C ASN A 212 14.82 -26.09 12.00
N SER A 213 14.65 -25.90 13.31
CA SER A 213 15.16 -24.72 14.01
C SER A 213 16.70 -24.60 13.97
N GLU A 214 17.44 -25.72 13.89
CA GLU A 214 18.89 -25.68 13.66
C GLU A 214 19.26 -25.13 12.27
N ILE A 215 18.48 -25.45 11.24
CA ILE A 215 18.67 -24.93 9.88
C ILE A 215 18.35 -23.44 9.85
N ASP A 216 17.20 -23.04 10.41
CA ASP A 216 16.79 -21.64 10.53
C ASP A 216 17.85 -20.79 11.22
N ASN A 217 18.43 -21.30 12.32
CA ASN A 217 19.46 -20.60 13.07
C ASN A 217 20.72 -20.42 12.22
N LYS A 218 21.07 -21.39 11.38
CA LYS A 218 22.21 -21.25 10.46
C LYS A 218 21.92 -20.23 9.36
N LEU A 219 20.73 -20.24 8.76
CA LEU A 219 20.31 -19.22 7.78
C LEU A 219 20.37 -17.81 8.38
N LEU A 220 19.85 -17.64 9.60
CA LEU A 220 19.91 -16.37 10.33
C LEU A 220 21.36 -15.97 10.64
N LYS A 221 22.25 -16.92 10.92
CA LYS A 221 23.65 -16.66 11.19
C LYS A 221 24.38 -16.10 9.96
N GLU A 222 24.07 -16.58 8.76
CA GLU A 222 24.67 -16.07 7.52
C GLU A 222 24.40 -14.57 7.32
N VAL A 223 23.17 -14.13 7.63
CA VAL A 223 22.81 -12.70 7.60
C VAL A 223 23.46 -11.95 8.76
N TYR A 224 23.49 -12.55 9.95
CA TYR A 224 24.08 -11.97 11.15
C TYR A 224 25.57 -11.64 10.97
N ASP A 225 26.31 -12.54 10.32
CA ASP A 225 27.74 -12.38 10.02
C ASP A 225 28.01 -11.50 8.79
N GLY A 226 26.97 -11.17 8.01
CA GLY A 226 27.10 -10.38 6.79
C GLY A 226 27.67 -11.17 5.61
N ASN A 227 27.50 -12.49 5.60
CA ASN A 227 27.87 -13.35 4.46
C ASN A 227 26.90 -13.21 3.29
N VAL A 228 25.69 -12.71 3.57
CA VAL A 228 24.65 -12.36 2.61
C VAL A 228 23.94 -11.08 3.07
N ASP A 229 23.44 -10.27 2.13
CA ASP A 229 22.83 -8.99 2.47
C ASP A 229 21.44 -9.15 3.07
N LEU A 230 20.60 -10.00 2.47
CA LEU A 230 19.20 -10.20 2.84
C LEU A 230 18.85 -11.68 2.97
N LEU A 231 17.90 -11.99 3.84
CA LEU A 231 17.23 -13.29 3.92
C LEU A 231 15.73 -13.13 3.69
N LEU A 232 15.23 -13.86 2.71
CA LEU A 232 13.82 -13.91 2.36
C LEU A 232 13.15 -15.12 3.03
N THR A 233 12.24 -14.86 3.97
CA THR A 233 11.46 -15.90 4.67
C THR A 233 10.09 -15.37 5.08
N ASP A 234 9.06 -16.21 4.97
CA ASP A 234 7.73 -15.92 5.51
C ASP A 234 7.48 -16.66 6.84
N ASP A 235 8.52 -17.25 7.45
CA ASP A 235 8.41 -17.97 8.72
C ASP A 235 8.38 -16.99 9.91
N ASN A 236 7.24 -16.95 10.61
CA ASN A 236 7.02 -16.07 11.76
C ASN A 236 7.99 -16.32 12.93
N LEU A 237 8.48 -17.55 13.12
CA LEU A 237 9.46 -17.87 14.15
C LEU A 237 10.84 -17.31 13.78
N MET A 238 11.25 -17.43 12.52
CA MET A 238 12.48 -16.81 12.01
C MET A 238 12.45 -15.29 12.14
N LEU A 239 11.32 -14.66 11.80
CA LEU A 239 11.13 -13.21 11.94
C LEU A 239 11.24 -12.77 13.41
N LYS A 240 10.67 -13.52 14.36
CA LYS A 240 10.79 -13.24 15.80
C LYS A 240 12.23 -13.38 16.30
N LYS A 241 12.97 -14.39 15.85
CA LYS A 241 14.40 -14.53 16.15
C LYS A 241 15.19 -13.34 15.59
N ALA A 242 14.93 -12.96 14.33
CA ALA A 242 15.56 -11.82 13.68
C ALA A 242 15.27 -10.49 14.40
N GLU A 243 14.05 -10.31 14.93
CA GLU A 243 13.70 -9.13 15.73
C GLU A 243 14.55 -9.03 17.00
N GLN A 244 14.68 -10.13 17.75
CA GLN A 244 15.52 -10.17 18.96
C GLN A 244 17.02 -10.00 18.67
N LEU A 245 17.45 -10.37 17.45
CA LEU A 245 18.82 -10.20 16.97
C LEU A 245 19.10 -8.83 16.33
N TYR A 246 18.09 -7.95 16.22
CA TYR A 246 18.18 -6.68 15.51
C TYR A 246 18.54 -6.84 14.02
N LEU A 247 17.92 -7.82 13.35
CA LEU A 247 18.13 -8.17 11.94
C LEU A 247 16.90 -7.94 11.04
N ARG A 248 15.82 -7.33 11.54
CA ARG A 248 14.59 -7.12 10.75
C ARG A 248 14.73 -6.13 9.60
N ASP A 249 15.80 -5.36 9.60
CA ASP A 249 16.24 -4.60 8.44
C ASP A 249 16.63 -5.51 7.26
N LYS A 250 17.22 -6.69 7.56
CA LYS A 250 17.80 -7.63 6.57
C LYS A 250 17.03 -8.93 6.34
N VAL A 251 16.31 -9.41 7.34
CA VAL A 251 15.46 -10.61 7.26
C VAL A 251 14.05 -10.15 6.99
N LEU A 252 13.48 -10.46 5.82
CA LEU A 252 12.25 -9.85 5.31
C LEU A 252 11.28 -10.90 4.78
N THR A 253 9.98 -10.60 4.89
CA THR A 253 8.93 -11.37 4.21
C THR A 253 8.89 -11.08 2.72
N SER A 254 8.22 -11.95 1.98
CA SER A 254 7.92 -11.74 0.56
C SER A 254 7.17 -10.41 0.32
N ALA A 255 6.17 -10.11 1.14
CA ALA A 255 5.42 -8.85 1.07
C ALA A 255 6.30 -7.62 1.38
N GLU A 256 7.11 -7.70 2.45
CA GLU A 256 7.98 -6.59 2.88
C GLU A 256 9.04 -6.25 1.83
N LEU A 257 9.72 -7.27 1.31
CA LEU A 257 10.76 -7.06 0.31
C LEU A 257 10.16 -6.54 -1.00
N LEU A 258 8.99 -7.05 -1.41
CA LEU A 258 8.31 -6.57 -2.62
C LEU A 258 7.94 -5.09 -2.49
N SER A 259 7.37 -4.71 -1.34
CA SER A 259 7.05 -3.32 -1.03
C SER A 259 8.29 -2.43 -1.14
N ARG A 260 9.44 -2.86 -0.60
CA ARG A 260 10.69 -2.10 -0.71
C ARG A 260 11.14 -1.92 -2.17
N PHE A 261 11.07 -2.97 -3.00
CA PHE A 261 11.39 -2.87 -4.43
C PHE A 261 10.48 -1.89 -5.17
N GLU A 262 9.18 -1.92 -4.92
CA GLU A 262 8.20 -1.04 -5.56
C GLU A 262 8.35 0.42 -5.13
N HIS A 263 8.64 0.70 -3.85
CA HIS A 263 8.90 2.07 -3.37
C HIS A 263 10.21 2.65 -3.94
N SER A 264 11.20 1.81 -4.26
CA SER A 264 12.47 2.23 -4.85
C SER A 264 12.36 2.66 -6.32
N ASP A 265 11.24 2.39 -7.00
CA ASP A 265 10.95 2.78 -8.39
C ASP A 265 9.60 3.54 -8.47
N PRO A 266 9.54 4.80 -7.99
CA PRO A 266 8.28 5.55 -7.81
C PRO A 266 7.60 5.99 -9.12
N LYS A 267 8.09 5.58 -10.30
CA LYS A 267 7.46 5.91 -11.60
C LYS A 267 6.10 5.23 -11.79
N ASN A 268 5.78 4.24 -10.97
CA ASN A 268 4.53 3.52 -11.02
C ASN A 268 3.65 3.89 -9.82
N ILE A 269 2.77 4.88 -9.99
CA ILE A 269 1.50 4.85 -9.26
C ILE A 269 0.69 3.70 -9.88
N GLU A 270 1.04 2.48 -9.49
CA GLU A 270 0.30 1.28 -9.82
C GLU A 270 -1.00 1.32 -9.01
N TYR A 271 -2.14 1.33 -9.70
CA TYR A 271 -3.41 0.94 -9.10
C TYR A 271 -3.30 -0.57 -8.79
N LYS A 272 -2.61 -0.93 -7.70
CA LYS A 272 -2.55 -2.30 -7.17
C LYS A 272 -3.93 -2.85 -6.81
N MET A 273 -4.90 -1.97 -6.63
CA MET A 273 -6.23 -2.33 -6.17
C MET A 273 -7.05 -2.98 -7.29
N LEU A 274 -7.32 -4.27 -7.11
CA LEU A 274 -8.45 -4.99 -7.71
C LEU A 274 -8.24 -5.38 -9.19
N ALA A 275 -7.04 -5.83 -9.57
CA ALA A 275 -6.73 -6.49 -10.85
C ALA A 275 -6.85 -5.66 -12.16
N VAL A 276 -7.29 -4.39 -12.11
CA VAL A 276 -7.18 -3.47 -13.27
C VAL A 276 -5.83 -2.75 -13.26
N LYS A 277 -5.02 -2.95 -14.30
CA LYS A 277 -3.68 -2.35 -14.44
C LYS A 277 -3.65 -1.35 -15.58
N LEU A 278 -2.89 -0.27 -15.41
CA LEU A 278 -2.59 0.65 -16.51
C LEU A 278 -1.39 0.10 -17.30
N LYS A 279 -1.63 -0.38 -18.52
CA LYS A 279 -0.60 -0.95 -19.40
C LYS A 279 -0.35 -0.07 -20.62
N ASP A 280 0.86 -0.15 -21.17
CA ASP A 280 1.11 0.37 -22.51
C ASP A 280 0.28 -0.45 -23.49
N ILE A 281 -0.41 0.20 -24.45
CA ILE A 281 -1.24 -0.52 -25.43
C ILE A 281 -0.40 -1.52 -26.24
N ALA A 282 0.90 -1.26 -26.41
CA ALA A 282 1.84 -2.16 -27.05
C ALA A 282 2.05 -3.49 -26.30
N GLU A 283 1.80 -3.55 -24.99
CA GLU A 283 1.93 -4.76 -24.16
C GLU A 283 0.67 -5.63 -24.20
N VAL A 284 -0.44 -5.10 -24.72
CA VAL A 284 -1.74 -5.77 -24.72
C VAL A 284 -1.84 -6.66 -25.95
N ASN A 285 -2.17 -7.95 -25.74
CA ASN A 285 -2.29 -8.91 -26.82
C ASN A 285 -3.52 -8.61 -27.71
N LEU A 286 -3.29 -7.89 -28.82
CA LEU A 286 -4.32 -7.56 -29.82
C LEU A 286 -4.98 -8.80 -30.43
N TYR A 287 -4.29 -9.94 -30.48
CA TYR A 287 -4.81 -11.19 -31.03
C TYR A 287 -5.68 -11.98 -30.06
N SER A 288 -5.93 -11.45 -28.86
CA SER A 288 -6.90 -12.03 -27.93
C SER A 288 -8.31 -12.06 -28.54
N GLU A 289 -9.03 -13.17 -28.32
CA GLU A 289 -10.45 -13.33 -28.70
C GLU A 289 -11.34 -12.24 -28.07
N PHE A 290 -10.89 -11.66 -26.95
CA PHE A 290 -11.52 -10.50 -26.32
C PHE A 290 -11.74 -9.34 -27.32
N PHE A 291 -10.87 -9.16 -28.32
CA PHE A 291 -10.99 -8.07 -29.29
C PHE A 291 -11.80 -8.44 -30.55
N ASP A 292 -12.24 -9.69 -30.72
CA ASP A 292 -12.95 -10.12 -31.94
C ASP A 292 -14.25 -9.35 -32.12
N THR A 293 -15.00 -9.20 -31.04
CA THR A 293 -16.27 -8.48 -31.06
C THR A 293 -16.10 -6.97 -31.32
N LEU A 294 -14.93 -6.40 -30.97
CA LEU A 294 -14.57 -5.02 -31.29
C LEU A 294 -14.12 -4.89 -32.76
N ARG A 295 -13.42 -5.89 -33.29
CA ARG A 295 -13.12 -5.98 -34.72
C ARG A 295 -14.40 -6.05 -35.55
N GLU A 296 -15.36 -6.88 -35.17
CA GLU A 296 -16.69 -6.93 -35.82
C GLU A 296 -17.38 -5.56 -35.81
N ASP A 297 -17.23 -4.80 -34.72
CA ASP A 297 -17.89 -3.52 -34.56
C ASP A 297 -17.26 -2.37 -35.33
N TYR A 298 -15.94 -2.36 -35.38
CA TYR A 298 -15.14 -1.25 -35.88
C TYR A 298 -14.41 -1.61 -37.19
N GLY A 299 -14.94 -2.52 -38.00
CA GLY A 299 -14.48 -2.77 -39.37
C GLY A 299 -13.16 -3.53 -39.48
N GLY A 300 -12.93 -4.49 -38.58
CA GLY A 300 -11.82 -5.44 -38.59
C GLY A 300 -10.45 -4.77 -38.62
N ILE A 301 -9.85 -4.69 -39.80
CA ILE A 301 -8.53 -4.09 -40.03
C ILE A 301 -8.47 -2.62 -39.59
N VAL A 302 -9.60 -1.89 -39.63
CA VAL A 302 -9.67 -0.50 -39.18
C VAL A 302 -9.43 -0.42 -37.67
N PHE A 303 -10.00 -1.33 -36.88
CA PHE A 303 -9.74 -1.44 -35.45
C PHE A 303 -8.28 -1.79 -35.16
N ASP A 304 -7.73 -2.79 -35.83
CA ASP A 304 -6.34 -3.21 -35.64
C ASP A 304 -5.35 -2.07 -35.98
N ASN A 305 -5.64 -1.30 -37.03
CA ASN A 305 -4.84 -0.13 -37.40
C ASN A 305 -4.95 0.99 -36.36
N TRP A 306 -6.14 1.23 -35.81
CA TRP A 306 -6.33 2.14 -34.69
C TRP A 306 -5.50 1.69 -33.48
N PHE A 307 -5.59 0.42 -33.09
CA PHE A 307 -4.86 -0.13 -31.95
C PHE A 307 -3.35 0.00 -32.13
N LYS A 308 -2.83 -0.39 -33.30
CA LYS A 308 -1.39 -0.27 -33.65
C LYS A 308 -0.93 1.20 -33.69
N LYS A 309 -1.79 2.13 -34.12
CA LYS A 309 -1.49 3.57 -34.09
C LYS A 309 -1.34 4.04 -32.64
N LYS A 310 -2.24 3.62 -31.75
CA LYS A 310 -2.18 3.95 -30.32
C LYS A 310 -0.96 3.35 -29.62
N ALA A 311 -0.61 2.11 -29.95
CA ALA A 311 0.62 1.47 -29.49
C ALA A 311 1.88 2.25 -29.93
N ARG A 312 1.96 2.66 -31.20
CA ARG A 312 3.08 3.46 -31.73
C ARG A 312 3.22 4.82 -31.05
N ALA A 313 2.10 5.41 -30.65
CA ALA A 313 2.06 6.67 -29.90
C ALA A 313 2.39 6.52 -28.40
N LYS A 314 2.73 5.30 -27.93
CA LYS A 314 2.99 4.98 -26.52
C LYS A 314 1.83 5.35 -25.59
N GLU A 315 0.61 5.23 -26.11
CA GLU A 315 -0.59 5.48 -25.32
C GLU A 315 -0.89 4.29 -24.41
N LYS A 316 -1.55 4.56 -23.27
CA LYS A 316 -1.86 3.57 -22.24
C LYS A 316 -3.35 3.26 -22.20
N ALA A 317 -3.68 2.06 -21.73
CA ALA A 317 -5.06 1.64 -21.47
C ALA A 317 -5.15 0.91 -20.12
N TYR A 318 -6.32 1.01 -19.49
CA TYR A 318 -6.64 0.22 -18.31
C TYR A 318 -7.11 -1.17 -18.75
N VAL A 319 -6.44 -2.20 -18.27
CA VAL A 319 -6.67 -3.59 -18.65
C VAL A 319 -6.91 -4.43 -17.41
N PHE A 320 -7.97 -5.22 -17.44
CA PHE A 320 -8.22 -6.23 -16.42
C PHE A 320 -7.97 -7.60 -17.02
N GLU A 321 -7.15 -8.40 -16.34
CA GLU A 321 -6.84 -9.78 -16.69
C GLU A 321 -7.25 -10.71 -15.55
N ASN A 322 -7.78 -11.88 -15.89
CA ASN A 322 -8.03 -12.92 -14.90
C ASN A 322 -6.72 -13.61 -14.48
N GLU A 323 -6.81 -14.60 -13.58
CA GLU A 323 -5.63 -15.33 -13.06
C GLU A 323 -4.87 -16.09 -14.16
N LEU A 324 -5.54 -16.44 -15.26
CA LEU A 324 -4.95 -17.11 -16.42
C LEU A 324 -4.32 -16.10 -17.42
N GLY A 325 -4.30 -14.81 -17.09
CA GLY A 325 -3.79 -13.75 -17.97
C GLY A 325 -4.75 -13.40 -19.13
N ILE A 326 -5.98 -13.90 -19.11
CA ILE A 326 -6.97 -13.61 -20.15
C ILE A 326 -7.61 -12.25 -19.86
N ILE A 327 -7.64 -11.39 -20.86
CA ILE A 327 -8.26 -10.06 -20.78
C ILE A 327 -9.77 -10.22 -20.57
N GLN A 328 -10.34 -9.54 -19.58
CA GLN A 328 -11.79 -9.46 -19.37
C GLN A 328 -12.31 -8.02 -19.40
N GLY A 329 -11.42 -7.03 -19.44
CA GLY A 329 -11.80 -5.63 -19.50
C GLY A 329 -10.72 -4.77 -20.14
N PHE A 330 -11.14 -3.82 -20.97
CA PHE A 330 -10.27 -2.85 -21.62
C PHE A 330 -10.94 -1.49 -21.64
N LEU A 331 -10.26 -0.47 -21.12
CA LEU A 331 -10.70 0.91 -21.11
C LEU A 331 -9.57 1.81 -21.61
N TYR A 332 -9.80 2.46 -22.75
CA TYR A 332 -8.94 3.51 -23.27
C TYR A 332 -9.60 4.88 -23.09
N LEU A 333 -8.85 5.80 -22.49
CA LEU A 333 -9.26 7.17 -22.21
C LEU A 333 -8.42 8.15 -23.03
N LYS A 334 -9.07 9.18 -23.57
CA LYS A 334 -8.42 10.25 -24.32
C LYS A 334 -8.86 11.62 -23.80
N ASP A 335 -7.91 12.53 -23.68
CA ASP A 335 -8.18 13.93 -23.37
C ASP A 335 -8.48 14.68 -24.65
N GLU A 336 -9.56 15.46 -24.64
CA GLU A 336 -9.96 16.29 -25.77
C GLU A 336 -10.13 17.73 -25.31
N GLU A 337 -9.45 18.63 -26.02
CA GLU A 337 -9.50 20.07 -25.79
C GLU A 337 -10.68 20.69 -26.55
N PRO A 338 -11.14 21.90 -26.17
CA PRO A 338 -12.32 22.53 -26.76
C PRO A 338 -12.32 22.66 -28.29
N ASN A 339 -11.14 22.66 -28.92
CA ASN A 339 -10.94 22.78 -30.37
C ASN A 339 -10.89 21.44 -31.12
N GLU A 340 -11.17 20.31 -30.46
CA GLU A 340 -11.16 18.99 -31.10
C GLU A 340 -12.22 18.91 -32.21
N THR A 341 -11.78 18.59 -33.44
CA THR A 341 -12.65 18.55 -34.62
C THR A 341 -13.64 17.38 -34.61
N GLY A 342 -13.39 16.36 -33.78
CA GLY A 342 -14.25 15.18 -33.65
C GLY A 342 -15.68 15.48 -33.18
N TYR A 343 -15.90 16.65 -32.58
CA TYR A 343 -17.22 17.10 -32.11
C TYR A 343 -18.22 17.34 -33.23
N LEU A 344 -17.73 17.59 -34.46
CA LEU A 344 -18.57 17.82 -35.65
C LEU A 344 -19.14 16.52 -36.23
N GLN A 345 -18.65 15.35 -35.82
CA GLN A 345 -19.07 14.04 -36.35
C GLN A 345 -20.27 13.45 -35.60
N MET A 346 -20.98 14.27 -34.82
CA MET A 346 -22.09 13.87 -33.97
C MET A 346 -23.30 14.77 -34.23
N THR A 347 -24.49 14.19 -34.15
CA THR A 347 -25.76 14.91 -34.32
C THR A 347 -26.61 14.76 -33.05
N PRO A 348 -26.89 15.85 -32.30
CA PRO A 348 -26.35 17.21 -32.47
C PRO A 348 -24.84 17.28 -32.18
N ALA A 349 -24.18 18.34 -32.67
CA ALA A 349 -22.76 18.56 -32.44
C ALA A 349 -22.49 18.95 -30.98
N LEU A 350 -21.40 18.44 -30.41
CA LEU A 350 -20.98 18.81 -29.07
C LEU A 350 -20.41 20.24 -29.08
N LEU A 351 -20.83 21.06 -28.12
CA LEU A 351 -20.28 22.40 -27.92
C LEU A 351 -18.80 22.34 -27.49
N PRO A 352 -17.94 23.31 -27.84
CA PRO A 352 -16.56 23.35 -27.38
C PRO A 352 -16.45 23.33 -25.84
N LYS A 353 -15.89 22.26 -25.27
CA LYS A 353 -15.60 22.08 -23.84
C LYS A 353 -14.40 21.16 -23.67
N ARG A 354 -13.78 21.17 -22.49
CA ARG A 354 -12.70 20.22 -22.18
C ARG A 354 -13.32 18.90 -21.73
N ARG A 355 -13.01 17.80 -22.43
CA ARG A 355 -13.69 16.52 -22.23
C ARG A 355 -12.74 15.37 -21.98
N LEU A 356 -13.21 14.43 -21.17
CA LEU A 356 -12.64 13.08 -21.15
C LEU A 356 -13.46 12.18 -22.07
N LYS A 357 -12.85 11.71 -23.15
CA LYS A 357 -13.44 10.71 -24.03
C LYS A 357 -13.14 9.31 -23.53
N VAL A 358 -14.20 8.53 -23.33
CA VAL A 358 -14.11 7.07 -23.22
C VAL A 358 -14.05 6.51 -24.64
N GLY A 359 -12.84 6.22 -25.12
CA GLY A 359 -12.59 5.92 -26.54
C GLY A 359 -12.97 4.49 -26.92
N THR A 360 -12.42 3.50 -26.21
CA THR A 360 -12.80 2.09 -26.37
C THR A 360 -13.02 1.53 -24.99
N PHE A 361 -14.20 0.96 -24.78
CA PHE A 361 -14.57 0.39 -23.50
C PHE A 361 -15.32 -0.92 -23.71
N LYS A 362 -14.75 -2.01 -23.23
CA LYS A 362 -15.36 -3.34 -23.28
C LYS A 362 -15.11 -4.07 -21.96
N ILE A 363 -16.11 -4.82 -21.51
CA ILE A 363 -16.05 -5.73 -20.37
C ILE A 363 -16.80 -7.01 -20.75
N ASP A 364 -16.25 -8.18 -20.45
CA ASP A 364 -16.96 -9.45 -20.67
C ASP A 364 -18.02 -9.70 -19.58
N SER A 365 -19.13 -10.35 -19.99
CA SER A 365 -20.44 -10.37 -19.31
C SER A 365 -20.50 -10.96 -17.90
N THR A 366 -19.45 -11.62 -17.42
CA THR A 366 -19.34 -12.09 -16.04
C THR A 366 -19.12 -10.94 -15.03
N GLY A 367 -18.88 -9.71 -15.51
CA GLY A 367 -18.28 -8.61 -14.75
C GLY A 367 -19.12 -7.35 -14.51
N PHE A 368 -20.43 -7.41 -14.27
CA PHE A 368 -21.22 -6.19 -13.92
C PHE A 368 -20.55 -5.33 -12.80
N ARG A 369 -19.86 -5.98 -11.87
CA ARG A 369 -19.11 -5.37 -10.76
C ARG A 369 -17.76 -4.79 -11.19
N LEU A 370 -17.13 -5.39 -12.21
CA LEU A 370 -15.95 -4.83 -12.88
C LEU A 370 -16.30 -3.52 -13.60
N GLY A 371 -17.55 -3.38 -14.06
CA GLY A 371 -18.08 -2.14 -14.63
C GLY A 371 -18.00 -0.95 -13.68
N GLU A 372 -18.39 -1.11 -12.41
CA GLU A 372 -18.28 -0.05 -11.41
C GLU A 372 -16.81 0.33 -11.12
N ARG A 373 -15.88 -0.64 -11.16
CA ARG A 373 -14.45 -0.35 -11.03
C ARG A 373 -13.93 0.52 -12.18
N PHE A 374 -14.31 0.21 -13.42
CA PHE A 374 -13.95 1.05 -14.57
C PHE A 374 -14.63 2.42 -14.53
N LEU A 375 -15.87 2.52 -14.06
CA LEU A 375 -16.52 3.81 -13.80
C LEU A 375 -15.74 4.64 -12.79
N LYS A 376 -15.28 4.05 -11.68
CA LYS A 376 -14.41 4.74 -10.73
C LYS A 376 -13.17 5.28 -11.41
N ILE A 377 -12.50 4.46 -12.22
CA ILE A 377 -11.32 4.88 -13.00
C ILE A 377 -11.67 6.07 -13.90
N ILE A 378 -12.79 6.02 -14.62
CA ILE A 378 -13.26 7.12 -15.49
C ILE A 378 -13.44 8.40 -14.67
N PHE A 379 -14.15 8.33 -13.54
CA PHE A 379 -14.44 9.49 -12.69
C PHE A 379 -13.19 10.08 -12.03
N ASP A 380 -12.32 9.24 -11.46
CA ASP A 380 -11.06 9.69 -10.86
C ASP A 380 -10.17 10.39 -11.90
N ASN A 381 -10.13 9.85 -13.13
CA ASN A 381 -9.40 10.43 -14.25
C ASN A 381 -9.99 11.77 -14.72
N ALA A 382 -11.31 11.90 -14.72
CA ALA A 382 -12.01 13.13 -15.10
C ALA A 382 -11.76 14.23 -14.06
N LEU A 383 -11.93 13.92 -12.76
CA LEU A 383 -11.67 14.83 -11.66
C LEU A 383 -10.21 15.30 -11.64
N LYS A 384 -9.26 14.36 -11.77
CA LYS A 384 -7.82 14.68 -11.77
C LYS A 384 -7.43 15.63 -12.89
N ARG A 385 -8.11 15.53 -14.04
CA ARG A 385 -7.86 16.39 -15.18
C ARG A 385 -8.59 17.72 -15.07
N GLY A 386 -9.73 17.79 -14.37
CA GLY A 386 -10.59 18.97 -14.33
C GLY A 386 -11.32 19.18 -15.66
N VAL A 387 -11.88 18.11 -16.23
CA VAL A 387 -12.71 18.19 -17.45
C VAL A 387 -14.14 18.62 -17.09
N ASP A 388 -14.83 19.25 -18.02
CA ASP A 388 -16.21 19.73 -17.83
C ASP A 388 -17.23 18.59 -18.06
N GLU A 389 -16.91 17.68 -18.98
CA GLU A 389 -17.78 16.57 -19.37
C GLU A 389 -17.00 15.29 -19.64
N ILE A 390 -17.68 14.16 -19.47
CA ILE A 390 -17.24 12.85 -19.93
C ILE A 390 -18.20 12.42 -21.03
N TYR A 391 -17.69 11.86 -22.13
CA TYR A 391 -18.56 11.24 -23.11
C TYR A 391 -18.03 9.89 -23.58
N VAL A 392 -18.96 9.02 -23.98
CA VAL A 392 -18.70 7.67 -24.48
C VAL A 392 -19.54 7.43 -25.73
N THR A 393 -19.00 6.65 -26.67
CA THR A 393 -19.76 6.18 -27.84
C THR A 393 -19.81 4.65 -27.89
N LEU A 394 -20.96 4.10 -28.25
CA LEU A 394 -21.18 2.65 -28.27
C LEU A 394 -22.30 2.26 -29.27
N PHE A 395 -22.31 1.00 -29.70
CA PHE A 395 -23.36 0.46 -30.58
C PHE A 395 -24.51 -0.15 -29.76
N GLU A 396 -25.49 0.67 -29.34
CA GLU A 396 -26.45 0.36 -28.27
C GLU A 396 -27.28 -0.94 -28.41
N ASN A 397 -27.41 -1.50 -29.62
CA ASN A 397 -28.30 -2.62 -29.88
C ASN A 397 -27.62 -3.87 -30.46
N LYS A 398 -26.28 -3.93 -30.51
CA LYS A 398 -25.59 -5.06 -31.15
C LYS A 398 -25.56 -6.33 -30.30
N ARG A 399 -25.26 -6.21 -29.01
CA ARG A 399 -25.04 -7.35 -28.10
C ARG A 399 -25.48 -6.99 -26.68
N ASP A 400 -25.78 -8.00 -25.87
CA ASP A 400 -26.34 -7.81 -24.52
C ASP A 400 -25.33 -7.24 -23.50
N ASP A 401 -24.05 -7.49 -23.68
CA ASP A 401 -22.96 -6.86 -22.92
C ASP A 401 -22.94 -5.34 -23.13
N VAL A 402 -23.13 -4.87 -24.35
CA VAL A 402 -23.19 -3.44 -24.69
C VAL A 402 -24.45 -2.78 -24.10
N LYS A 403 -25.61 -3.47 -24.10
CA LYS A 403 -26.84 -2.99 -23.45
C LYS A 403 -26.64 -2.82 -21.95
N GLN A 404 -26.06 -3.82 -21.28
CA GLN A 404 -25.77 -3.76 -19.84
C GLN A 404 -24.78 -2.64 -19.51
N LEU A 405 -23.78 -2.42 -20.36
CA LEU A 405 -22.83 -1.32 -20.19
C LEU A 405 -23.52 0.04 -20.31
N LYS A 406 -24.40 0.21 -21.31
CA LYS A 406 -25.21 1.42 -21.49
C LYS A 406 -26.05 1.69 -20.24
N GLU A 407 -26.83 0.70 -19.77
CA GLU A 407 -27.66 0.85 -18.57
C GLU A 407 -26.82 1.19 -17.33
N LEU A 408 -25.62 0.61 -17.21
CA LEU A 408 -24.68 0.97 -16.16
C LEU A 408 -24.27 2.44 -16.27
N MET A 409 -23.83 2.92 -17.44
CA MET A 409 -23.50 4.33 -17.64
C MET A 409 -24.68 5.24 -17.29
N GLU A 410 -25.89 4.91 -17.76
CA GLU A 410 -27.09 5.73 -17.53
C GLU A 410 -27.45 5.85 -16.05
N ARG A 411 -27.33 4.76 -15.27
CA ARG A 411 -27.53 4.81 -13.81
C ARG A 411 -26.54 5.73 -13.09
N TRP A 412 -25.36 5.93 -13.66
CA TRP A 412 -24.33 6.83 -13.15
C TRP A 412 -24.37 8.23 -13.81
N GLY A 413 -25.49 8.57 -14.43
CA GLY A 413 -25.80 9.93 -14.90
C GLY A 413 -25.34 10.27 -16.31
N PHE A 414 -24.88 9.28 -17.08
CA PHE A 414 -24.67 9.49 -18.52
C PHE A 414 -26.01 9.57 -19.24
N CYS A 415 -26.22 10.63 -20.02
CA CYS A 415 -27.46 10.88 -20.74
C CYS A 415 -27.22 10.81 -22.24
N ARG A 416 -28.21 10.33 -23.00
CA ARG A 416 -28.14 10.36 -24.47
C ARG A 416 -28.04 11.80 -24.95
N HIS A 417 -26.98 12.10 -25.68
CA HIS A 417 -26.81 13.36 -26.38
C HIS A 417 -27.29 13.25 -27.83
N GLY A 418 -26.88 12.20 -28.55
CA GLY A 418 -27.12 12.07 -29.97
C GLY A 418 -26.54 10.79 -30.57
N TYR A 419 -26.29 10.82 -31.87
CA TYR A 419 -25.69 9.72 -32.63
C TYR A 419 -24.54 10.21 -33.51
N LYS A 420 -23.60 9.32 -33.80
CA LYS A 420 -22.63 9.49 -34.89
C LYS A 420 -23.21 8.96 -36.21
N ASP A 421 -22.62 9.38 -37.33
CA ASP A 421 -23.02 8.94 -38.68
C ASP A 421 -22.93 7.43 -38.87
N ASN A 422 -22.05 6.75 -38.14
CA ASN A 422 -21.89 5.29 -38.17
C ASN A 422 -22.92 4.54 -37.31
N GLY A 423 -23.87 5.23 -36.65
CA GLY A 423 -24.90 4.64 -35.81
C GLY A 423 -24.52 4.41 -34.34
N GLU A 424 -23.33 4.82 -33.89
CA GLU A 424 -23.00 4.79 -32.47
C GLU A 424 -23.83 5.83 -31.69
N ILE A 425 -24.43 5.44 -30.56
CA ILE A 425 -25.03 6.39 -29.62
C ILE A 425 -23.91 7.15 -28.90
N VAL A 426 -24.17 8.43 -28.61
CA VAL A 426 -23.30 9.30 -27.81
C VAL A 426 -23.97 9.54 -26.47
N LEU A 427 -23.33 9.08 -25.39
CA LEU A 427 -23.76 9.38 -24.02
C LEU A 427 -22.80 10.40 -23.39
N VAL A 428 -23.36 11.42 -22.73
CA VAL A 428 -22.62 12.51 -22.10
C VAL A 428 -22.99 12.60 -20.64
N LYS A 429 -22.00 12.85 -19.79
CA LYS A 429 -22.16 13.19 -18.39
C LYS A 429 -21.51 14.54 -18.11
N SER A 430 -22.31 15.48 -17.61
CA SER A 430 -21.82 16.77 -17.13
C SER A 430 -21.19 16.63 -15.74
N LEU A 431 -20.10 17.36 -15.51
CA LEU A 431 -19.41 17.48 -14.23
C LEU A 431 -19.49 18.90 -13.64
N GLU A 432 -20.26 19.80 -14.27
CA GLU A 432 -20.26 21.23 -13.93
C GLU A 432 -21.05 21.55 -12.67
N LYS A 433 -22.22 20.93 -12.48
CA LYS A 433 -23.15 21.27 -11.39
C LYS A 433 -23.85 20.04 -10.84
N TYR A 434 -24.10 20.07 -9.53
CA TYR A 434 -24.95 19.11 -8.85
C TYR A 434 -26.42 19.41 -9.15
N ASP A 435 -27.19 18.39 -9.54
CA ASP A 435 -28.64 18.47 -9.76
C ASP A 435 -29.38 17.91 -8.54
N ASP A 436 -29.94 18.80 -7.72
CA ASP A 436 -30.71 18.43 -6.52
C ASP A 436 -31.98 17.61 -6.82
N SER A 437 -32.47 17.61 -8.07
CA SER A 437 -33.60 16.77 -8.47
C SER A 437 -33.23 15.30 -8.70
N LYS A 438 -31.93 14.99 -8.67
CA LYS A 438 -31.37 13.66 -8.97
C LYS A 438 -30.73 13.03 -7.75
N THR A 439 -30.51 11.73 -7.84
CA THR A 439 -29.84 10.98 -6.76
C THR A 439 -28.35 11.33 -6.68
N PRO A 440 -27.71 11.18 -5.51
CA PRO A 440 -26.26 11.35 -5.39
C PRO A 440 -25.46 10.48 -6.37
N LYS A 441 -25.96 9.26 -6.66
CA LYS A 441 -25.38 8.36 -7.66
C LYS A 441 -25.40 8.93 -9.08
N TYR A 442 -26.50 9.56 -9.47
CA TYR A 442 -26.60 10.21 -10.77
C TYR A 442 -25.63 11.38 -10.89
N ASN A 443 -25.49 12.16 -9.82
CA ASN A 443 -24.59 13.32 -9.78
C ASN A 443 -23.11 12.96 -9.67
N PHE A 444 -22.77 11.83 -9.03
CA PHE A 444 -21.38 11.40 -8.81
C PHE A 444 -20.56 11.47 -10.10
N PRO A 445 -19.37 12.08 -10.13
CA PRO A 445 -18.55 12.46 -8.98
C PRO A 445 -18.77 13.90 -8.47
N VAL A 446 -19.75 14.64 -9.01
CA VAL A 446 -20.10 15.96 -8.48
C VAL A 446 -20.82 15.76 -7.15
N ILE A 447 -20.33 16.44 -6.11
CA ILE A 447 -20.90 16.40 -4.76
C ILE A 447 -21.82 17.60 -4.56
N LYS A 448 -22.78 17.47 -3.64
CA LYS A 448 -23.70 18.54 -3.28
C LYS A 448 -22.94 19.76 -2.75
N GLU A 449 -23.43 20.96 -3.03
CA GLU A 449 -22.91 22.18 -2.40
C GLU A 449 -23.27 22.19 -0.90
N ASN A 450 -22.29 22.53 -0.05
CA ASN A 450 -22.42 22.61 1.41
C ASN A 450 -23.09 21.36 2.05
N PRO A 451 -22.56 20.15 1.80
CA PRO A 451 -23.11 18.94 2.39
C PRO A 451 -22.88 18.93 3.90
N LYS A 452 -23.78 18.33 4.66
CA LYS A 452 -23.46 18.01 6.06
C LYS A 452 -22.42 16.90 6.09
N VAL A 453 -21.56 16.94 7.09
CA VAL A 453 -20.45 15.98 7.23
C VAL A 453 -20.61 15.24 8.54
N PHE A 454 -20.51 13.91 8.47
CA PHE A 454 -20.74 13.00 9.59
C PHE A 454 -19.60 12.01 9.75
N TRP A 455 -19.39 11.52 10.96
CA TRP A 455 -18.44 10.45 11.21
C TRP A 455 -19.03 9.07 10.85
N LEU A 456 -18.18 8.20 10.29
CA LEU A 456 -18.48 6.77 10.11
C LEU A 456 -17.34 5.91 10.69
N PRO A 457 -17.41 5.53 11.97
CA PRO A 457 -16.49 4.57 12.56
C PRO A 457 -16.66 3.16 11.98
N ILE A 458 -15.54 2.56 11.57
CA ILE A 458 -15.46 1.19 11.06
C ILE A 458 -14.38 0.44 11.83
N TYR A 459 -14.68 -0.82 12.16
CA TYR A 459 -13.67 -1.69 12.77
C TYR A 459 -12.65 -2.16 11.73
N PRO A 460 -11.36 -2.21 12.08
CA PRO A 460 -10.25 -2.70 11.28
C PRO A 460 -10.57 -3.88 10.37
N GLN A 461 -11.13 -4.96 10.93
CA GLN A 461 -11.42 -6.19 10.19
C GLN A 461 -12.40 -6.01 9.03
N TYR A 462 -13.19 -4.94 9.01
CA TYR A 462 -14.15 -4.64 7.94
C TYR A 462 -13.75 -3.44 7.08
N HIS A 463 -12.79 -2.62 7.52
CA HIS A 463 -12.50 -1.33 6.90
C HIS A 463 -11.93 -1.49 5.50
N THR A 464 -10.78 -2.16 5.37
CA THR A 464 -10.11 -2.35 4.08
C THR A 464 -10.88 -3.28 3.15
N ASP A 465 -11.65 -4.21 3.71
CA ASP A 465 -12.57 -5.05 2.93
C ASP A 465 -13.69 -4.23 2.25
N LEU A 466 -14.26 -3.26 2.99
CA LEU A 466 -15.31 -2.39 2.49
C LEU A 466 -14.75 -1.30 1.56
N PHE A 467 -13.66 -0.65 1.98
CA PHE A 467 -13.01 0.47 1.30
C PHE A 467 -11.56 0.13 0.93
N PRO A 468 -11.35 -0.75 -0.07
CA PRO A 468 -10.01 -1.18 -0.46
C PRO A 468 -9.14 -0.01 -0.93
N ASP A 469 -9.72 1.01 -1.58
CA ASP A 469 -8.98 2.20 -2.02
C ASP A 469 -8.50 3.10 -0.84
N MET A 470 -8.95 2.83 0.38
CA MET A 470 -8.62 3.59 1.60
C MET A 470 -7.64 2.87 2.55
N ILE A 471 -7.03 1.76 2.10
CA ILE A 471 -6.08 0.92 2.87
C ILE A 471 -4.95 1.73 3.55
N LEU A 472 -4.47 1.23 4.69
CA LEU A 472 -3.28 1.76 5.37
C LEU A 472 -1.97 1.16 4.85
N LYS A 473 -0.85 1.86 5.03
CA LYS A 473 0.48 1.40 4.60
C LYS A 473 0.95 0.11 5.30
N ASN A 474 0.41 -0.17 6.48
CA ASN A 474 0.76 -1.31 7.33
C ASN A 474 -0.26 -2.46 7.23
N GLU A 475 -1.24 -2.37 6.33
CA GLU A 475 -2.21 -3.44 6.08
C GLU A 475 -1.81 -4.24 4.86
N ASP A 476 -2.10 -5.54 4.91
CA ASP A 476 -1.79 -6.46 3.83
C ASP A 476 -2.99 -6.61 2.88
N MET A 477 -2.80 -6.15 1.64
CA MET A 477 -3.82 -6.25 0.59
C MET A 477 -4.07 -7.71 0.15
N HIS A 478 -3.12 -8.61 0.40
CA HIS A 478 -3.22 -10.02 0.02
C HIS A 478 -4.32 -10.76 0.79
N LEU A 479 -4.66 -10.30 2.00
CA LEU A 479 -5.84 -10.75 2.76
C LEU A 479 -7.17 -10.44 2.05
N TYR A 480 -7.15 -9.59 1.02
CA TYR A 480 -8.29 -9.14 0.25
C TYR A 480 -8.21 -9.48 -1.25
N GLU A 481 -7.39 -10.49 -1.62
CA GLU A 481 -7.24 -10.95 -3.01
C GLU A 481 -8.44 -11.70 -3.57
N GLU A 482 -9.27 -12.30 -2.71
CA GLU A 482 -10.50 -12.92 -3.17
C GLU A 482 -11.33 -11.91 -3.98
N LYS A 483 -11.85 -12.33 -5.13
CA LYS A 483 -12.65 -11.48 -6.02
C LYS A 483 -14.06 -11.27 -5.46
N LYS A 484 -14.16 -10.73 -4.24
CA LYS A 484 -15.42 -10.41 -3.59
C LYS A 484 -16.03 -9.17 -4.24
N ALA A 485 -17.32 -9.27 -4.51
CA ALA A 485 -18.10 -8.32 -5.28
C ALA A 485 -18.03 -6.87 -4.76
N HIS A 486 -18.18 -6.71 -3.45
CA HIS A 486 -18.26 -5.42 -2.77
C HIS A 486 -16.97 -4.61 -2.87
N ARG A 487 -15.82 -5.27 -3.04
CA ARG A 487 -14.51 -4.61 -3.16
C ARG A 487 -14.44 -3.76 -4.44
N TYR A 488 -15.01 -4.25 -5.54
CA TYR A 488 -15.01 -3.59 -6.87
C TYR A 488 -16.10 -2.54 -7.04
N ALA A 489 -17.16 -2.62 -6.24
CA ALA A 489 -18.30 -1.71 -6.32
C ALA A 489 -17.92 -0.31 -5.83
N LEU A 490 -18.40 0.72 -6.52
CA LEU A 490 -18.40 2.09 -6.00
C LEU A 490 -19.40 2.21 -4.85
N GLU A 491 -20.50 1.47 -4.94
CA GLU A 491 -21.52 1.41 -3.90
C GLU A 491 -21.09 0.48 -2.76
N LYS A 492 -21.07 1.01 -1.55
CA LYS A 492 -20.69 0.34 -0.31
C LYS A 492 -21.88 0.25 0.64
N ILE A 493 -22.02 -0.88 1.33
CA ILE A 493 -23.11 -1.11 2.28
C ILE A 493 -22.57 -1.07 3.71
N TYR A 494 -23.22 -0.27 4.56
CA TYR A 494 -22.97 -0.22 5.99
C TYR A 494 -24.27 -0.52 6.76
N LEU A 495 -24.19 -1.45 7.71
CA LEU A 495 -25.30 -1.80 8.60
C LEU A 495 -25.19 -1.02 9.92
N SER A 496 -26.21 -0.23 10.24
CA SER A 496 -26.26 0.60 11.44
C SER A 496 -27.40 0.21 12.38
N GLY A 497 -27.15 0.32 13.69
CA GLY A 497 -28.16 0.20 14.74
C GLY A 497 -28.69 1.54 15.25
N LEU A 498 -28.16 2.65 14.73
CA LEU A 498 -28.54 3.99 15.15
C LEU A 498 -29.69 4.54 14.31
N TYR A 499 -30.80 4.84 14.97
CA TYR A 499 -32.02 5.35 14.33
C TYR A 499 -32.09 6.87 14.21
N LYS A 500 -31.41 7.61 15.10
CA LYS A 500 -31.45 9.07 15.09
C LYS A 500 -30.31 9.61 14.24
N THR A 501 -30.65 10.28 13.15
CA THR A 501 -29.73 11.07 12.33
C THR A 501 -30.53 12.08 11.52
N ASP A 502 -29.95 13.24 11.26
CA ASP A 502 -30.42 14.24 10.31
C ASP A 502 -29.74 14.12 8.94
N ALA A 503 -28.85 13.14 8.76
CA ALA A 503 -28.15 12.88 7.51
C ALA A 503 -29.11 12.57 6.36
N GLN A 504 -28.84 13.13 5.19
CA GLN A 504 -29.63 12.99 3.97
C GLN A 504 -28.78 12.44 2.81
N PRO A 505 -29.41 11.87 1.77
CA PRO A 505 -28.75 11.61 0.50
C PRO A 505 -27.97 12.86 0.00
N GLY A 506 -26.71 12.67 -0.35
CA GLY A 506 -25.79 13.72 -0.81
C GLY A 506 -24.87 14.27 0.27
N ASP A 507 -25.15 14.01 1.55
CA ASP A 507 -24.24 14.35 2.65
C ASP A 507 -22.99 13.44 2.66
N ILE A 508 -21.96 13.86 3.40
CA ILE A 508 -20.64 13.20 3.43
C ILE A 508 -20.45 12.39 4.71
N MET A 509 -19.86 11.22 4.56
CA MET A 509 -19.35 10.38 5.63
C MET A 509 -17.83 10.38 5.65
N MET A 510 -17.26 10.78 6.78
CA MET A 510 -15.84 10.71 7.10
C MET A 510 -15.48 9.30 7.58
N ILE A 511 -14.70 8.57 6.78
CA ILE A 511 -14.42 7.15 7.03
C ILE A 511 -13.32 7.02 8.09
N TYR A 512 -13.73 6.70 9.31
CA TYR A 512 -12.86 6.59 10.48
C TYR A 512 -12.58 5.12 10.81
N ARG A 513 -11.36 4.65 10.57
CA ARG A 513 -10.90 3.32 10.97
C ARG A 513 -10.46 3.36 12.43
N THR A 514 -11.07 2.55 13.28
CA THR A 514 -10.65 2.44 14.69
C THR A 514 -9.30 1.72 14.81
N GLY A 515 -8.53 2.00 15.86
CA GLY A 515 -7.25 1.34 16.12
C GLY A 515 -7.38 0.00 16.85
N GLU A 516 -6.51 -0.96 16.48
CA GLU A 516 -6.43 -2.30 17.10
C GLU A 516 -5.54 -2.31 18.34
N SER A 517 -4.49 -1.47 18.34
CA SER A 517 -3.48 -1.37 19.40
C SER A 517 -3.78 -0.26 20.39
N TYR A 518 -3.30 -0.43 21.63
CA TYR A 518 -3.32 0.61 22.65
C TYR A 518 -1.94 1.32 22.74
N PRO A 519 -1.89 2.66 22.84
CA PRO A 519 -3.02 3.57 22.84
C PRO A 519 -3.59 3.81 21.43
N LYS A 520 -4.92 3.77 21.31
CA LYS A 520 -5.64 3.88 20.02
C LYS A 520 -5.41 5.18 19.26
N LYS A 521 -4.84 6.20 19.92
CA LYS A 521 -4.60 7.52 19.35
C LYS A 521 -3.64 7.53 18.15
N TYR A 522 -2.74 6.55 18.09
CA TYR A 522 -1.76 6.42 17.01
C TYR A 522 -2.23 5.51 15.87
N SER A 523 -3.18 4.62 16.14
CA SER A 523 -3.63 3.59 15.17
C SER A 523 -5.05 3.80 14.65
N SER A 524 -5.83 4.68 15.28
CA SER A 524 -7.14 5.10 14.76
C SER A 524 -6.96 6.29 13.84
N VAL A 525 -7.53 6.22 12.64
CA VAL A 525 -7.28 7.20 11.58
C VAL A 525 -8.50 7.45 10.70
N ILE A 526 -8.58 8.66 10.16
CA ILE A 526 -9.43 8.99 9.02
C ILE A 526 -8.73 8.53 7.75
N THR A 527 -9.45 7.79 6.93
CA THR A 527 -8.90 7.11 5.76
C THR A 527 -9.36 7.67 4.44
N GLY A 528 -10.49 8.38 4.43
CA GLY A 528 -11.10 8.99 3.26
C GLY A 528 -12.52 9.45 3.55
N ILE A 529 -13.24 9.76 2.48
CA ILE A 529 -14.64 10.20 2.51
C ILE A 529 -15.50 9.40 1.53
N ALA A 530 -16.77 9.23 1.88
CA ALA A 530 -17.80 8.65 1.04
C ALA A 530 -19.05 9.53 1.03
N VAL A 531 -19.86 9.44 -0.02
CA VAL A 531 -21.13 10.18 -0.15
C VAL A 531 -22.29 9.27 0.23
N ILE A 532 -23.26 9.77 0.98
CA ILE A 532 -24.47 9.02 1.32
C ILE A 532 -25.36 8.94 0.09
N GLU A 533 -25.60 7.72 -0.43
CA GLU A 533 -26.57 7.49 -1.51
C GLU A 533 -27.99 7.42 -0.96
N SER A 534 -28.19 6.59 0.08
CA SER A 534 -29.49 6.39 0.69
C SER A 534 -29.36 5.82 2.09
N ILE A 535 -30.30 6.17 2.96
CA ILE A 535 -30.47 5.58 4.29
C ILE A 535 -31.83 4.90 4.30
N THR A 536 -31.90 3.62 4.62
CA THR A 536 -33.15 2.84 4.61
C THR A 536 -33.28 2.03 5.88
N ASP A 537 -34.39 2.23 6.60
CA ASP A 537 -34.79 1.41 7.74
C ASP A 537 -35.56 0.19 7.25
N THR A 538 -34.98 -1.00 7.42
CA THR A 538 -35.58 -2.24 6.96
C THR A 538 -36.53 -2.81 8.00
N LYS A 539 -37.70 -3.26 7.56
CA LYS A 539 -38.74 -3.84 8.42
C LYS A 539 -38.60 -5.35 8.56
N SER A 540 -37.94 -5.99 7.60
CA SER A 540 -37.70 -7.43 7.60
C SER A 540 -36.26 -7.78 7.21
N VAL A 541 -35.85 -8.98 7.62
CA VAL A 541 -34.56 -9.57 7.22
C VAL A 541 -34.48 -9.69 5.70
N ASP A 542 -35.57 -10.09 5.03
CA ASP A 542 -35.61 -10.21 3.57
C ASP A 542 -35.39 -8.88 2.85
N GLU A 543 -35.95 -7.79 3.39
CA GLU A 543 -35.73 -6.44 2.88
C GLU A 543 -34.25 -6.04 3.04
N CYS A 544 -33.66 -6.30 4.20
CA CYS A 544 -32.25 -6.05 4.47
C CYS A 544 -31.33 -6.85 3.54
N LEU A 545 -31.58 -8.16 3.38
CA LEU A 545 -30.82 -9.02 2.47
C LEU A 545 -30.91 -8.53 1.02
N LYS A 546 -32.11 -8.12 0.57
CA LYS A 546 -32.31 -7.56 -0.77
C LYS A 546 -31.48 -6.29 -1.00
N LEU A 547 -31.35 -5.43 0.00
CA LEU A 547 -30.53 -4.21 -0.08
C LEU A 547 -29.02 -4.48 0.02
N CYS A 548 -28.61 -5.48 0.79
CA CYS A 548 -27.21 -5.84 1.02
C CYS A 548 -26.60 -6.71 -0.07
N LYS A 549 -27.43 -7.39 -0.88
CA LYS A 549 -27.05 -8.46 -1.80
C LYS A 549 -25.81 -8.09 -2.64
N ASN A 550 -24.74 -8.89 -2.48
CA ASN A 550 -23.46 -8.80 -3.19
C ASN A 550 -22.67 -7.48 -3.00
N ARG A 551 -23.02 -6.67 -2.00
CA ARG A 551 -22.37 -5.36 -1.75
C ARG A 551 -22.03 -5.12 -0.28
N SER A 552 -22.37 -6.08 0.58
CA SER A 552 -22.01 -6.12 1.98
C SER A 552 -20.70 -6.90 2.16
N VAL A 553 -19.89 -6.47 3.13
CA VAL A 553 -18.76 -7.26 3.65
C VAL A 553 -19.20 -8.49 4.44
N PHE A 554 -20.44 -8.47 4.92
CA PHE A 554 -21.05 -9.56 5.69
C PHE A 554 -21.70 -10.58 4.78
N GLU A 555 -21.51 -11.85 5.12
CA GLU A 555 -22.22 -12.98 4.52
C GLU A 555 -23.71 -12.96 4.92
N GLU A 556 -24.55 -13.67 4.16
CA GLU A 556 -26.00 -13.71 4.37
C GLU A 556 -26.38 -14.06 5.81
N LYS A 557 -25.71 -15.06 6.40
CA LYS A 557 -25.93 -15.49 7.79
C LYS A 557 -25.62 -14.38 8.79
N GLU A 558 -24.53 -13.65 8.59
CA GLU A 558 -24.14 -12.52 9.45
C GLU A 558 -25.17 -11.39 9.35
N ILE A 559 -25.66 -11.08 8.14
CA ILE A 559 -26.70 -10.05 7.95
C ILE A 559 -27.99 -10.43 8.71
N ILE A 560 -28.41 -11.69 8.64
CA ILE A 560 -29.60 -12.19 9.35
C ILE A 560 -29.44 -11.99 10.87
N GLU A 561 -28.28 -12.34 11.43
CA GLU A 561 -27.99 -12.18 12.86
C GLU A 561 -27.93 -10.71 13.28
N MET A 562 -27.33 -9.88 12.44
CA MET A 562 -27.11 -8.46 12.71
C MET A 562 -28.39 -7.64 12.59
N HIS A 563 -29.35 -8.01 11.73
CA HIS A 563 -30.58 -7.24 11.47
C HIS A 563 -31.33 -6.87 12.76
N LYS A 564 -31.37 -7.75 13.77
CA LYS A 564 -32.03 -7.47 15.06
C LYS A 564 -31.47 -6.25 15.78
N LYS A 565 -30.17 -6.01 15.66
CA LYS A 565 -29.45 -4.90 16.32
C LYS A 565 -29.13 -3.76 15.35
N ARG A 566 -29.14 -4.04 14.04
CA ARG A 566 -28.71 -3.14 12.97
C ARG A 566 -29.64 -3.23 11.75
N PRO A 567 -30.91 -2.82 11.86
CA PRO A 567 -31.87 -2.90 10.74
C PRO A 567 -31.80 -1.69 9.80
N ARG A 568 -30.85 -0.77 9.98
CA ARG A 568 -30.66 0.35 9.05
C ARG A 568 -29.56 0.01 8.06
N VAL A 569 -29.89 0.11 6.77
CA VAL A 569 -28.94 -0.02 5.67
C VAL A 569 -28.57 1.38 5.19
N ILE A 570 -27.28 1.70 5.25
CA ILE A 570 -26.71 2.92 4.69
C ILE A 570 -25.96 2.52 3.43
N LYS A 571 -26.40 3.06 2.28
CA LYS A 571 -25.66 2.95 1.02
C LYS A 571 -24.76 4.16 0.87
N LEU A 572 -23.50 3.90 0.58
CA LEU A 572 -22.44 4.88 0.45
C LEU A 572 -21.85 4.77 -0.96
N ILE A 573 -21.37 5.87 -1.51
CA ILE A 573 -20.57 5.90 -2.72
C ILE A 573 -19.14 6.23 -2.32
N ASP A 574 -18.22 5.30 -2.58
CA ASP A 574 -16.80 5.49 -2.38
C ASP A 574 -16.30 6.66 -3.25
N TYR A 575 -15.84 7.73 -2.58
CA TYR A 575 -15.45 8.95 -3.25
C TYR A 575 -13.94 9.11 -3.29
N LYS A 576 -13.31 9.44 -2.15
CA LYS A 576 -11.92 9.89 -2.14
C LYS A 576 -11.12 9.38 -0.94
N PRO A 577 -10.00 8.68 -1.17
CA PRO A 577 -9.07 8.34 -0.09
C PRO A 577 -8.22 9.55 0.30
N PHE A 578 -7.83 9.60 1.56
CA PHE A 578 -6.84 10.58 2.04
C PHE A 578 -5.43 10.09 1.77
N VAL A 579 -4.56 11.03 1.35
CA VAL A 579 -3.14 10.81 1.14
C VAL A 579 -2.45 10.65 2.49
N ASN A 580 -2.72 11.59 3.40
CA ASN A 580 -2.27 11.55 4.79
C ASN A 580 -3.41 11.07 5.68
N LYS A 581 -3.20 9.96 6.38
CA LYS A 581 -4.20 9.39 7.29
C LYS A 581 -4.25 10.23 8.58
N VAL A 582 -5.37 10.90 8.84
CA VAL A 582 -5.50 11.83 9.98
C VAL A 582 -5.68 11.03 11.27
N THR A 583 -4.74 11.11 12.20
CA THR A 583 -4.76 10.31 13.43
C THR A 583 -5.75 10.85 14.46
N LEU A 584 -6.26 9.98 15.33
CA LEU A 584 -7.06 10.41 16.48
C LEU A 584 -6.29 11.37 17.40
N GLU A 585 -4.97 11.20 17.53
CA GLU A 585 -4.14 12.17 18.24
C GLU A 585 -4.20 13.57 17.62
N TYR A 586 -4.12 13.68 16.29
CA TYR A 586 -4.29 14.97 15.61
C TYR A 586 -5.67 15.57 15.88
N LEU A 587 -6.74 14.76 15.83
CA LEU A 587 -8.10 15.24 16.11
C LEU A 587 -8.25 15.79 17.53
N TRP A 588 -7.58 15.20 18.51
CA TRP A 588 -7.55 15.73 19.87
C TRP A 588 -6.71 17.01 19.99
N GLN A 589 -5.54 17.06 19.34
CA GLN A 589 -4.67 18.23 19.36
C GLN A 589 -5.33 19.46 18.73
N GLN A 590 -6.13 19.26 17.68
CA GLN A 590 -6.88 20.33 17.01
C GLN A 590 -8.23 20.64 17.66
N GLY A 591 -8.58 19.99 18.78
CA GLY A 591 -9.87 20.21 19.47
C GLY A 591 -11.09 19.78 18.65
N ILE A 592 -10.92 18.95 17.63
CA ILE A 592 -12.00 18.44 16.78
C ILE A 592 -12.79 17.37 17.55
N LEU A 593 -12.10 16.54 18.32
CA LEU A 593 -12.69 15.56 19.22
C LEU A 593 -12.22 15.79 20.66
N ASN A 594 -13.09 15.48 21.62
CA ASN A 594 -12.75 15.56 23.03
C ASN A 594 -11.93 14.35 23.48
N PHE A 595 -10.78 14.57 24.11
CA PHE A 595 -10.01 13.50 24.76
C PHE A 595 -10.81 12.91 25.94
N PRO A 596 -10.82 11.58 26.15
CA PRO A 596 -10.14 10.51 25.40
C PRO A 596 -11.06 9.79 24.39
N SER A 597 -12.12 10.44 23.93
CA SER A 597 -13.18 9.82 23.13
C SER A 597 -12.82 9.74 21.64
N GLY A 598 -13.34 8.71 20.98
CA GLY A 598 -13.44 8.64 19.52
C GLY A 598 -14.83 9.07 19.03
N PRO A 599 -15.01 9.24 17.72
CA PRO A 599 -16.30 9.64 17.16
C PRO A 599 -17.30 8.48 17.16
N GLN A 600 -18.59 8.80 17.18
CA GLN A 600 -19.69 7.86 16.95
C GLN A 600 -20.31 8.07 15.57
N THR A 601 -20.97 7.04 15.04
CA THR A 601 -21.65 7.14 13.74
C THR A 601 -22.70 8.25 13.79
N PHE A 602 -22.71 9.12 12.78
CA PHE A 602 -23.58 10.29 12.68
C PHE A 602 -23.29 11.45 13.65
N ASP A 603 -22.21 11.41 14.42
CA ASP A 603 -21.72 12.65 15.05
C ASP A 603 -21.38 13.67 13.95
N THR A 604 -21.81 14.91 14.12
CA THR A 604 -21.61 15.98 13.14
C THR A 604 -20.17 16.51 13.16
N ILE A 605 -19.68 16.86 11.98
CA ILE A 605 -18.42 17.59 11.78
C ILE A 605 -18.79 18.97 11.27
N THR A 606 -18.29 20.03 11.91
CA THR A 606 -18.52 21.40 11.42
C THR A 606 -17.77 21.64 10.12
N GLU A 607 -18.20 22.63 9.34
CA GLU A 607 -17.53 23.00 8.09
C GLU A 607 -16.04 23.33 8.31
N GLU A 608 -15.72 24.13 9.33
CA GLU A 608 -14.35 24.46 9.71
C GLU A 608 -13.52 23.20 10.06
N GLN A 609 -14.09 22.28 10.84
CA GLN A 609 -13.42 21.01 11.17
C GLN A 609 -13.19 20.17 9.92
N TYR A 610 -14.17 20.10 9.03
CA TYR A 610 -14.09 19.38 7.78
C TYR A 610 -12.99 19.93 6.87
N GLU A 611 -12.93 21.25 6.70
CA GLU A 611 -11.89 21.92 5.92
C GLU A 611 -10.49 21.66 6.50
N ASN A 612 -10.34 21.75 7.83
CA ASN A 612 -9.08 21.46 8.51
C ASN A 612 -8.64 20.01 8.33
N ILE A 613 -9.57 19.06 8.42
CA ILE A 613 -9.30 17.64 8.17
C ILE A 613 -8.91 17.41 6.70
N LEU A 614 -9.66 17.99 5.75
CA LEU A 614 -9.39 17.85 4.33
C LEU A 614 -8.02 18.41 3.96
N LYS A 615 -7.68 19.60 4.46
CA LYS A 615 -6.39 20.23 4.22
C LYS A 615 -5.26 19.30 4.65
N TYR A 616 -5.27 18.84 5.90
CA TYR A 616 -4.25 17.93 6.40
C TYR A 616 -4.23 16.58 5.67
N GLY A 617 -5.41 15.99 5.42
CA GLY A 617 -5.55 14.67 4.79
C GLY A 617 -5.20 14.63 3.30
N MET A 618 -5.29 15.77 2.61
CA MET A 618 -5.04 15.90 1.17
C MET A 618 -3.68 16.53 0.83
N GLU A 619 -2.99 17.15 1.79
CA GLU A 619 -1.60 17.60 1.63
C GLU A 619 -0.69 16.42 1.22
N ARG A 620 0.29 16.69 0.36
CA ARG A 620 1.21 15.68 -0.19
C ARG A 620 2.59 15.76 0.43
#